data_AF-A0A8C8YXX3-F1
#
_entry.id   AF-A0A8C8YXX3-F1
#
_cell.length_a   1.000
_cell.length_b   1.000
_cell.length_c   1.000
_cell.angle_alpha   90.00
_cell.angle_beta   90.00
_cell.angle_gamma   90.00
#
_symmetry.space_group_name_H-M   'P 1'
#
loop_
_entity.id
_entity.type
_entity.pdbx_description
1 polymer ?
#
loop_
_entity_poly.entity_id
_entity_poly.type
_entity_poly.pdbx_seq_one_letter_code
_entity_poly.pdbx_strand_id
1 'polypeptide(L)'
;MGNSKSRSGQNFCSRFLPEEQAEVDRLFATLSSDENGSQTSPKSFSLQALKNHVGEALPPEMVTRLYDGMRRVDLTGKARGPSERVSQEQFTVSMSHLLKGNSEEKSLVILKMISATDRPVRASEVQKFTEDLVGSVVHVLKHRGELKGWTQKAPGPAPRVQVLAAQLLSEMKLQDGEGLLGPQWQDCECDQAAIEDWVFRVPHVAVFLSVVIHKGFLVPCSSLDLSTLVPECQVDQGRKFESILDVLSVTYVNSHLPRERQHRWRLLFSSELHGQSFSQLCGHITHRGPCLAVLEDHDGHVFGGFASCSWEVKPQFQGDNKCFLFSITPRMAVYTHTGYNDHYMYLNHGQQTIPNGLGMGGQHDYFGLWVDVDFGKGHSKAKPTCTTYNSPQLSAKEHFRFDRMEVWAVGDPLEPELAKSNKSILDVDPEARALLEISGRTRHSEGLREAPEDQ
;
A
#
# COMPACT_ATOMS: atom_id res chain seq x y z
N MET A 1 40.28 8.80 -49.18
CA MET A 1 38.81 8.94 -48.95
C MET A 1 38.22 7.55 -48.79
N GLY A 2 37.33 7.35 -47.83
CA GLY A 2 36.68 6.07 -47.55
C GLY A 2 36.73 5.70 -46.07
N ASN A 3 35.87 6.35 -45.28
CA ASN A 3 35.73 6.21 -43.83
C ASN A 3 35.52 4.76 -43.39
N SER A 4 36.42 4.31 -42.53
CA SER A 4 36.25 3.19 -41.62
C SER A 4 35.63 3.70 -40.31
N LYS A 5 34.47 3.14 -39.94
CA LYS A 5 34.04 2.82 -38.55
C LYS A 5 32.57 2.41 -38.55
N SER A 6 32.33 1.16 -38.90
CA SER A 6 31.18 0.39 -38.46
C SER A 6 31.67 -0.66 -37.45
N ARG A 7 31.22 -0.54 -36.20
CA ARG A 7 30.76 -1.64 -35.31
C ARG A 7 30.74 -1.25 -33.82
N SER A 8 29.69 -1.77 -33.18
CA SER A 8 29.43 -1.98 -31.75
C SER A 8 29.20 -0.77 -30.84
N GLY A 9 28.05 -0.10 -31.01
CA GLY A 9 27.27 0.36 -29.85
C GLY A 9 25.99 -0.48 -29.84
N GLN A 10 25.68 -1.18 -28.74
CA GLN A 10 24.31 -1.65 -28.57
C GLN A 10 23.42 -0.39 -28.63
N ASN A 11 22.55 -0.31 -29.63
CA ASN A 11 21.56 0.76 -29.71
C ASN A 11 20.60 0.56 -28.53
N PHE A 12 20.88 1.19 -27.40
CA PHE A 12 19.93 1.31 -26.30
C PHE A 12 18.77 2.17 -26.80
N CYS A 13 17.71 1.53 -27.26
CA CYS A 13 16.45 2.21 -27.53
C CYS A 13 15.77 2.50 -26.19
N SER A 14 15.61 3.78 -25.86
CA SER A 14 14.77 4.21 -24.74
C SER A 14 13.37 3.60 -24.89
N ARG A 15 12.84 2.97 -23.84
CA ARG A 15 11.46 2.44 -23.84
C ARG A 15 10.39 3.52 -23.61
N PHE A 16 10.81 4.77 -23.49
CA PHE A 16 9.93 5.91 -23.34
C PHE A 16 9.19 6.22 -24.63
N LEU A 17 7.93 6.66 -24.49
CA LEU A 17 7.23 7.31 -25.59
C LEU A 17 7.96 8.62 -25.96
N PRO A 18 7.81 9.15 -27.19
CA PRO A 18 8.52 10.36 -27.61
C PRO A 18 8.32 11.56 -26.67
N GLU A 19 7.11 11.72 -26.12
CA GLU A 19 6.79 12.76 -25.15
C GLU A 19 7.52 12.56 -23.82
N GLU A 20 7.51 11.32 -23.29
CA GLU A 20 8.23 10.97 -22.06
C GLU A 20 9.74 11.16 -22.24
N GLN A 21 10.30 10.76 -23.39
CA GLN A 21 11.71 10.94 -23.71
C GLN A 21 12.08 12.42 -23.76
N ALA A 22 11.23 13.26 -24.35
CA ALA A 22 11.45 14.70 -24.38
C ALA A 22 11.50 15.32 -22.97
N GLU A 23 10.68 14.83 -22.02
CA GLU A 23 10.74 15.28 -20.62
C GLU A 23 12.04 14.83 -19.93
N VAL A 24 12.47 13.58 -20.17
CA VAL A 24 13.75 13.06 -19.65
C VAL A 24 14.92 13.89 -20.20
N ASP A 25 14.92 14.21 -21.49
CA ASP A 25 15.96 15.02 -22.13
C ASP A 25 15.95 16.48 -21.62
N ARG A 26 14.77 17.06 -21.38
CA ARG A 26 14.65 18.41 -20.77
C ARG A 26 15.18 18.44 -19.34
N LEU A 27 14.88 17.41 -18.54
CA LEU A 27 15.42 17.29 -17.19
C LEU A 27 16.95 17.22 -17.24
N PHE A 28 17.51 16.39 -18.12
CA PHE A 28 18.96 16.29 -18.28
C PHE A 28 19.59 17.63 -18.69
N ALA A 29 18.97 18.35 -19.65
CA ALA A 29 19.43 19.66 -20.08
C ALA A 29 19.45 20.67 -18.92
N THR A 30 18.42 20.65 -18.07
CA THR A 30 18.33 21.49 -16.87
C THR A 30 19.48 21.19 -15.90
N LEU A 31 19.68 19.91 -15.57
CA LEU A 31 20.76 19.45 -14.68
C LEU A 31 22.17 19.77 -15.23
N SER A 32 22.33 19.81 -16.56
CA SER A 32 23.62 20.10 -17.20
C SER A 32 23.89 21.59 -17.41
N SER A 33 22.88 22.46 -17.25
CA SER A 33 22.97 23.89 -17.56
C SER A 33 23.57 24.75 -16.45
N ASP A 34 23.62 24.23 -15.23
CA ASP A 34 24.13 24.92 -14.03
C ASP A 34 25.66 25.09 -14.01
N GLU A 35 26.37 24.62 -15.04
CA GLU A 35 27.83 24.69 -15.11
C GLU A 35 28.32 25.48 -16.34
N ASN A 36 29.17 26.48 -16.07
CA ASN A 36 29.84 27.40 -16.99
C ASN A 36 30.83 26.72 -17.98
N GLY A 37 30.42 25.62 -18.63
CA GLY A 37 31.23 24.87 -19.58
C GLY A 37 31.17 25.43 -21.00
N SER A 38 32.31 25.56 -21.66
CA SER A 38 32.44 25.86 -23.09
C SER A 38 31.66 24.84 -23.96
N GLN A 39 31.18 25.26 -25.13
CA GLN A 39 30.37 24.47 -26.10
C GLN A 39 31.01 23.15 -26.61
N THR A 40 32.15 22.73 -26.07
CA THR A 40 32.99 21.62 -26.57
C THR A 40 33.10 20.41 -25.64
N SER A 41 32.61 20.47 -24.40
CA SER A 41 32.59 19.31 -23.49
C SER A 41 31.33 18.47 -23.65
N PRO A 42 31.41 17.12 -23.57
CA PRO A 42 30.23 16.27 -23.54
C PRO A 42 29.32 16.66 -22.37
N LYS A 43 28.02 16.81 -22.64
CA LYS A 43 27.04 17.23 -21.63
C LYS A 43 27.01 16.21 -20.49
N SER A 44 27.18 16.69 -19.26
CA SER A 44 27.14 15.90 -18.04
C SER A 44 26.79 16.78 -16.85
N PHE A 45 26.29 16.18 -15.77
CA PHE A 45 25.96 16.91 -14.53
C PHE A 45 26.66 16.30 -13.30
N SER A 46 26.85 17.13 -12.28
CA SER A 46 27.49 16.77 -11.01
C SER A 46 26.46 16.44 -9.92
N LEU A 47 26.89 15.80 -8.83
CA LEU A 47 26.02 15.55 -7.67
C LEU A 47 25.44 16.85 -7.10
N GLN A 48 26.21 17.94 -7.15
CA GLN A 48 25.76 19.24 -6.65
C GLN A 48 24.61 19.80 -7.51
N ALA A 49 24.71 19.69 -8.84
CA ALA A 49 23.62 20.10 -9.73
C ALA A 49 22.33 19.30 -9.44
N LEU A 50 22.44 17.98 -9.21
CA LEU A 50 21.28 17.15 -8.83
C LEU A 50 20.70 17.55 -7.47
N LYS A 51 21.56 17.82 -6.47
CA LYS A 51 21.12 18.31 -5.16
C LYS A 51 20.41 19.66 -5.26
N ASN A 52 20.93 20.58 -6.07
CA ASN A 52 20.31 21.90 -6.29
C ASN A 52 18.93 21.77 -6.95
N HIS A 53 18.79 20.91 -7.95
CA HIS A 53 17.52 20.68 -8.66
C HIS A 53 16.46 20.04 -7.77
N VAL A 54 16.84 19.00 -7.00
CA VAL A 54 15.90 18.28 -6.13
C VAL A 54 15.57 19.09 -4.87
N GLY A 55 16.52 19.87 -4.36
CA GLY A 55 16.38 20.62 -3.12
C GLY A 55 15.97 19.71 -1.95
N GLU A 56 14.97 20.15 -1.18
CA GLU A 56 14.43 19.41 -0.04
C GLU A 56 13.41 18.33 -0.42
N ALA A 57 13.19 18.06 -1.71
CA ALA A 57 12.18 17.10 -2.14
C ALA A 57 12.56 15.63 -1.88
N LEU A 58 13.85 15.33 -1.71
CA LEU A 58 14.35 14.00 -1.36
C LEU A 58 15.43 14.08 -0.27
N PRO A 59 15.56 13.04 0.58
CA PRO A 59 16.66 12.94 1.52
C PRO A 59 18.03 12.90 0.80
N PRO A 60 19.08 13.54 1.35
CA PRO A 60 20.42 13.59 0.73
C PRO A 60 21.02 12.21 0.42
N GLU A 61 20.76 11.22 1.27
CA GLU A 61 21.21 9.83 1.09
C GLU A 61 20.64 9.22 -0.20
N MET A 62 19.33 9.39 -0.43
CA MET A 62 18.69 8.87 -1.63
C MET A 62 19.14 9.60 -2.91
N VAL A 63 19.34 10.92 -2.85
CA VAL A 63 19.91 11.69 -3.97
C VAL A 63 21.31 11.16 -4.32
N THR A 64 22.14 10.90 -3.31
CA THR A 64 23.49 10.37 -3.51
C THR A 64 23.45 8.96 -4.09
N ARG A 65 22.56 8.08 -3.60
CA ARG A 65 22.35 6.73 -4.15
C ARG A 65 21.91 6.75 -5.60
N LEU A 66 20.94 7.60 -5.97
CA LEU A 66 20.47 7.74 -7.36
C LEU A 66 21.59 8.24 -8.27
N TYR A 67 22.32 9.27 -7.86
CA TYR A 67 23.49 9.77 -8.60
C TYR A 67 24.55 8.70 -8.81
N ASP A 68 24.88 7.98 -7.75
CA ASP A 68 25.85 6.88 -7.76
C ASP A 68 25.40 5.73 -8.65
N GLY A 69 24.13 5.35 -8.59
CA GLY A 69 23.53 4.35 -9.48
C GLY A 69 23.70 4.75 -10.94
N MET A 70 23.40 6.02 -11.28
CA MET A 70 23.50 6.52 -12.65
C MET A 70 24.94 6.54 -13.19
N ARG A 71 25.89 7.11 -12.45
CA ARG A 71 27.29 7.24 -12.92
C ARG A 71 28.05 5.91 -13.03
N ARG A 72 27.52 4.85 -12.41
CA ARG A 72 28.11 3.50 -12.38
C ARG A 72 27.54 2.56 -13.43
N VAL A 73 26.54 2.98 -14.21
CA VAL A 73 26.04 2.18 -15.33
C VAL A 73 27.13 2.08 -16.40
N ASP A 74 27.55 0.85 -16.71
CA ASP A 74 28.49 0.56 -17.80
C ASP A 74 27.73 0.44 -19.13
N LEU A 75 28.00 1.39 -20.03
CA LEU A 75 27.40 1.46 -21.35
C LEU A 75 28.15 0.64 -22.41
N THR A 76 29.38 0.21 -22.11
CA THR A 76 30.33 -0.31 -23.11
C THR A 76 30.80 -1.73 -22.84
N GLY A 77 30.48 -2.30 -21.67
CA GLY A 77 30.93 -3.62 -21.22
C GLY A 77 32.44 -3.71 -21.01
N LYS A 78 33.13 -2.56 -20.99
CA LYS A 78 34.57 -2.43 -20.77
C LYS A 78 34.75 -1.63 -19.50
N ALA A 79 34.72 -2.32 -18.36
CA ALA A 79 34.84 -1.74 -17.03
C ALA A 79 36.01 -0.73 -16.95
N ARG A 80 35.68 0.57 -17.01
CA ARG A 80 36.59 1.69 -16.76
C ARG A 80 36.15 2.44 -15.51
N GLY A 81 35.78 1.71 -14.45
CA GLY A 81 35.36 2.31 -13.18
C GLY A 81 34.16 3.26 -13.28
N PRO A 82 33.73 3.87 -12.16
CA PRO A 82 32.66 4.87 -12.18
C PRO A 82 33.12 6.15 -12.89
N SER A 83 32.23 6.77 -13.68
CA SER A 83 32.47 8.12 -14.20
C SER A 83 32.44 9.15 -13.06
N GLU A 84 33.19 10.24 -13.22
CA GLU A 84 33.18 11.35 -12.26
C GLU A 84 31.81 12.06 -12.23
N ARG A 85 31.17 12.13 -13.41
CA ARG A 85 29.91 12.82 -13.69
C ARG A 85 28.95 11.90 -14.46
N VAL A 86 27.66 12.21 -14.40
CA VAL A 86 26.64 11.44 -15.14
C VAL A 86 26.53 11.98 -16.57
N SER A 87 26.80 11.12 -17.58
CA SER A 87 26.60 11.46 -18.99
C SER A 87 25.13 11.38 -19.41
N GLN A 88 24.78 11.94 -20.56
CA GLN A 88 23.41 11.86 -21.10
C GLN A 88 22.98 10.42 -21.32
N GLU A 89 23.85 9.57 -21.86
CA GLU A 89 23.57 8.16 -22.11
C GLU A 89 23.36 7.40 -20.80
N GLN A 90 24.22 7.63 -19.79
CA GLN A 90 24.08 7.00 -18.48
C GLN A 90 22.75 7.39 -17.81
N PHE A 91 22.40 8.68 -17.88
CA PHE A 91 21.13 9.18 -17.36
C PHE A 91 19.94 8.53 -18.05
N THR A 92 19.87 8.57 -19.38
CA THR A 92 18.75 8.03 -20.15
C THR A 92 18.60 6.51 -19.95
N VAL A 93 19.70 5.75 -19.95
CA VAL A 93 19.65 4.30 -19.68
C VAL A 93 19.16 4.02 -18.28
N SER A 94 19.69 4.72 -17.27
CA SER A 94 19.27 4.54 -15.87
C SER A 94 17.79 4.84 -15.66
N MET A 95 17.30 5.96 -16.23
CA MET A 95 15.90 6.34 -16.16
C MET A 95 15.01 5.31 -16.87
N SER A 96 15.43 4.81 -18.04
CA SER A 96 14.71 3.77 -18.78
C SER A 96 14.63 2.47 -17.96
N HIS A 97 15.72 2.03 -17.36
CA HIS A 97 15.76 0.83 -16.52
C HIS A 97 14.89 0.97 -15.26
N LEU A 98 15.09 2.05 -14.50
CA LEU A 98 14.39 2.27 -13.24
C LEU A 98 12.88 2.48 -13.44
N LEU A 99 12.45 3.19 -14.49
CA LEU A 99 11.04 3.54 -14.69
C LEU A 99 10.28 2.57 -15.61
N LYS A 100 10.91 2.02 -16.64
CA LYS A 100 10.26 1.18 -17.67
C LYS A 100 10.90 -0.21 -17.84
N GLY A 101 12.01 -0.47 -17.16
CA GLY A 101 12.72 -1.75 -17.22
C GLY A 101 11.99 -2.90 -16.52
N ASN A 102 12.40 -4.13 -16.82
CA ASN A 102 12.00 -5.34 -16.10
C ASN A 102 12.80 -5.49 -14.77
N SER A 103 12.63 -6.60 -14.05
CA SER A 103 13.35 -6.87 -12.80
C SER A 103 14.87 -6.91 -12.98
N GLU A 104 15.36 -7.51 -14.07
CA GLU A 104 16.79 -7.62 -14.40
C GLU A 104 17.41 -6.23 -14.63
N GLU A 105 16.78 -5.39 -15.46
CA GLU A 105 17.27 -4.05 -15.77
C GLU A 105 17.26 -3.16 -14.53
N LYS A 106 16.25 -3.29 -13.66
CA LYS A 106 16.19 -2.57 -12.38
C LYS A 106 17.25 -3.04 -11.41
N SER A 107 17.47 -4.35 -11.29
CA SER A 107 18.44 -4.92 -10.34
C SER A 107 19.85 -4.43 -10.64
N LEU A 108 20.21 -4.28 -11.92
CA LEU A 108 21.49 -3.69 -12.35
C LEU A 108 21.73 -2.30 -11.77
N VAL A 109 20.73 -1.41 -11.86
CA VAL A 109 20.87 -0.03 -11.35
C VAL A 109 20.82 -0.03 -9.82
N ILE A 110 19.91 -0.81 -9.22
CA ILE A 110 19.77 -0.92 -7.75
C ILE A 110 21.07 -1.40 -7.10
N LEU A 111 21.74 -2.41 -7.66
CA LEU A 111 23.03 -2.87 -7.16
C LEU A 111 24.07 -1.74 -7.11
N LYS A 112 24.12 -0.91 -8.15
CA LYS A 112 25.04 0.23 -8.23
C LYS A 112 24.65 1.38 -7.27
N MET A 113 23.38 1.47 -6.87
CA MET A 113 22.90 2.35 -5.80
C MET A 113 23.24 1.83 -4.40
N ILE A 114 23.39 0.52 -4.23
CA ILE A 114 23.68 -0.11 -2.94
C ILE A 114 25.19 -0.10 -2.65
N SER A 115 26.01 -0.62 -3.59
CA SER A 115 27.45 -0.75 -3.40
C SER A 115 28.25 0.11 -4.38
N ALA A 116 29.33 0.69 -3.85
CA ALA A 116 30.30 1.48 -4.62
C ALA A 116 31.41 0.65 -5.27
N THR A 117 31.58 -0.59 -4.82
CA THR A 117 32.63 -1.49 -5.28
C THR A 117 32.00 -2.69 -5.97
N ASP A 118 32.75 -3.34 -6.86
CA ASP A 118 32.34 -4.59 -7.51
C ASP A 118 32.40 -5.80 -6.55
N ARG A 119 32.30 -5.55 -5.23
CA ARG A 119 32.19 -6.59 -4.22
C ARG A 119 30.76 -7.13 -4.14
N PRO A 120 30.57 -8.36 -3.65
CA PRO A 120 29.25 -8.88 -3.31
C PRO A 120 28.55 -7.96 -2.30
N VAL A 121 27.29 -7.63 -2.58
CA VAL A 121 26.47 -6.78 -1.72
C VAL A 121 26.00 -7.59 -0.52
N ARG A 122 26.09 -7.05 0.70
CA ARG A 122 25.56 -7.76 1.88
C ARG A 122 24.07 -7.48 2.08
N ALA A 123 23.34 -8.43 2.65
CA ALA A 123 21.92 -8.26 2.97
C ALA A 123 21.65 -7.05 3.89
N SER A 124 22.58 -6.71 4.80
CA SER A 124 22.51 -5.48 5.61
C SER A 124 22.57 -4.19 4.78
N GLU A 125 23.30 -4.18 3.65
CA GLU A 125 23.35 -3.04 2.74
C GLU A 125 22.05 -2.92 1.93
N VAL A 126 21.46 -4.07 1.53
CA VAL A 126 20.13 -4.12 0.90
C VAL A 126 19.06 -3.64 1.89
N GLN A 127 19.16 -4.02 3.16
CA GLN A 127 18.27 -3.53 4.21
C GLN A 127 18.35 -2.02 4.31
N LYS A 128 19.57 -1.49 4.43
CA LYS A 128 19.76 -0.04 4.56
C LYS A 128 19.23 0.72 3.35
N PHE A 129 19.47 0.22 2.15
CA PHE A 129 18.88 0.76 0.93
C PHE A 129 17.35 0.74 0.96
N THR A 130 16.75 -0.35 1.42
CA THR A 130 15.28 -0.50 1.49
C THR A 130 14.69 0.47 2.51
N GLU A 131 15.32 0.65 3.67
CA GLU A 131 14.94 1.66 4.66
C GLU A 131 15.02 3.09 4.09
N ASP A 132 16.11 3.41 3.40
CA ASP A 132 16.30 4.72 2.76
C ASP A 132 15.24 4.95 1.67
N LEU A 133 14.89 3.92 0.89
CA LEU A 133 13.84 3.96 -0.14
C LEU A 133 12.46 4.21 0.47
N VAL A 134 12.08 3.40 1.46
CA VAL A 134 10.79 3.55 2.16
C VAL A 134 10.69 4.92 2.82
N GLY A 135 11.74 5.37 3.51
CA GLY A 135 11.79 6.70 4.11
C GLY A 135 11.66 7.82 3.08
N SER A 136 12.29 7.67 1.91
CA SER A 136 12.22 8.65 0.82
C SER A 136 10.82 8.76 0.20
N VAL A 137 10.07 7.65 0.10
CA VAL A 137 8.67 7.68 -0.35
C VAL A 137 7.82 8.51 0.60
N VAL A 138 7.95 8.29 1.91
CA VAL A 138 7.20 9.06 2.91
C VAL A 138 7.57 10.55 2.85
N HIS A 139 8.87 10.84 2.72
CA HIS A 139 9.40 12.19 2.61
C HIS A 139 8.85 12.92 1.39
N VAL A 140 8.93 12.31 0.19
CA VAL A 140 8.51 12.95 -1.05
C VAL A 140 7.00 13.15 -1.11
N LEU A 141 6.21 12.17 -0.62
CA LEU A 141 4.76 12.31 -0.57
C LEU A 141 4.35 13.46 0.37
N LYS A 142 5.01 13.59 1.52
CA LYS A 142 4.78 14.71 2.43
C LYS A 142 5.17 16.05 1.80
N HIS A 143 6.37 16.14 1.23
CA HIS A 143 6.89 17.36 0.61
C HIS A 143 6.00 17.84 -0.54
N ARG A 144 5.38 16.91 -1.30
CA ARG A 144 4.50 17.22 -2.42
C ARG A 144 3.01 17.33 -2.05
N GLY A 145 2.64 17.15 -0.78
CA GLY A 145 1.24 17.23 -0.34
C GLY A 145 0.37 16.03 -0.80
N GLU A 146 0.98 14.89 -1.10
CA GLU A 146 0.35 13.70 -1.69
C GLU A 146 -0.07 12.66 -0.62
N LEU A 147 -0.17 13.07 0.65
CA LEU A 147 -0.62 12.21 1.75
C LEU A 147 -2.14 12.00 1.77
N LYS A 148 -2.91 12.78 1.00
CA LYS A 148 -4.36 12.62 0.79
C LYS A 148 -5.20 12.44 2.05
N GLY A 149 -4.90 13.24 3.07
CA GLY A 149 -5.60 13.24 4.35
C GLY A 149 -5.06 12.24 5.37
N TRP A 150 -4.09 11.38 5.01
CA TRP A 150 -3.42 10.50 5.96
C TRP A 150 -2.37 11.25 6.78
N THR A 151 -2.37 11.02 8.08
CA THR A 151 -1.39 11.59 9.01
C THR A 151 -0.15 10.69 9.15
N GLN A 152 0.97 11.28 9.52
CA GLN A 152 2.13 10.53 10.03
C GLN A 152 1.97 10.37 11.54
N LYS A 153 2.05 9.14 12.06
CA LYS A 153 2.24 8.94 13.51
C LYS A 153 3.62 9.49 13.92
N ALA A 154 3.70 10.07 15.12
CA ALA A 154 4.97 10.47 15.73
C ALA A 154 5.93 9.25 15.83
N PRO A 155 7.25 9.46 15.81
CA PRO A 155 8.22 8.36 15.86
C PRO A 155 8.05 7.51 17.13
N GLY A 156 7.49 6.30 16.96
CA GLY A 156 7.47 5.26 17.99
C GLY A 156 8.78 4.47 18.06
N PRO A 157 8.89 3.50 18.99
CA PRO A 157 10.16 2.84 19.34
C PRO A 157 10.80 2.01 18.21
N ALA A 158 10.04 1.63 17.18
CA ALA A 158 10.58 1.20 15.88
C ALA A 158 9.99 2.09 14.78
N PRO A 159 10.80 2.91 14.08
CA PRO A 159 10.35 3.64 12.90
C PRO A 159 9.60 2.72 11.95
N ARG A 160 8.34 3.01 11.63
CA ARG A 160 7.48 2.18 10.76
C ARG A 160 8.13 1.88 9.40
N VAL A 161 9.04 2.76 8.96
CA VAL A 161 9.99 2.57 7.85
C VAL A 161 10.74 1.23 7.95
N GLN A 162 11.32 0.91 9.10
CA GLN A 162 12.10 -0.30 9.33
C GLN A 162 11.23 -1.55 9.30
N VAL A 163 10.02 -1.48 9.86
CA VAL A 163 9.10 -2.62 9.85
C VAL A 163 8.65 -2.96 8.42
N LEU A 164 8.34 -1.93 7.61
CA LEU A 164 8.04 -2.16 6.20
C LEU A 164 9.26 -2.65 5.43
N ALA A 165 10.42 -2.04 5.63
CA ALA A 165 11.66 -2.46 4.96
C ALA A 165 11.99 -3.92 5.27
N ALA A 166 11.88 -4.33 6.55
CA ALA A 166 12.07 -5.72 6.95
C ALA A 166 11.06 -6.67 6.28
N GLN A 167 9.81 -6.27 6.14
CA GLN A 167 8.81 -7.06 5.42
C GLN A 167 9.06 -7.14 3.91
N LEU A 168 9.51 -6.05 3.29
CA LEU A 168 9.89 -6.09 1.86
C LEU A 168 11.11 -7.00 1.65
N LEU A 169 12.01 -7.08 2.62
CA LEU A 169 13.18 -7.96 2.56
C LEU A 169 12.85 -9.42 2.87
N SER A 170 11.88 -9.72 3.74
CA SER A 170 11.58 -11.11 4.11
C SER A 170 11.15 -11.98 2.93
N GLU A 171 10.67 -11.35 1.85
CA GLU A 171 10.33 -12.00 0.57
C GLU A 171 11.57 -12.32 -0.31
N MET A 172 12.75 -11.81 0.07
CA MET A 172 14.01 -12.12 -0.58
C MET A 172 14.49 -13.52 -0.22
N LYS A 173 14.88 -14.30 -1.24
CA LYS A 173 15.49 -15.61 -1.08
C LYS A 173 17.01 -15.50 -1.24
N LEU A 174 17.75 -16.13 -0.34
CA LEU A 174 19.20 -16.29 -0.46
C LEU A 174 19.55 -17.58 -1.21
N GLN A 175 20.81 -17.70 -1.66
CA GLN A 175 21.28 -18.81 -2.51
C GLN A 175 21.03 -20.22 -1.91
N ASP A 176 20.93 -20.36 -0.59
CA ASP A 176 20.66 -21.63 0.09
C ASP A 176 19.16 -21.99 0.17
N GLY A 177 18.26 -21.16 -0.39
CA GLY A 177 16.80 -21.36 -0.33
C GLY A 177 16.19 -21.10 1.06
N GLU A 178 17.01 -20.82 2.07
CA GLU A 178 16.57 -20.34 3.37
C GLU A 178 16.22 -18.84 3.30
N GLY A 179 15.07 -18.46 3.88
CA GLY A 179 14.66 -17.05 4.01
C GLY A 179 15.48 -16.30 5.06
N LEU A 180 15.34 -14.97 5.12
CA LEU A 180 16.08 -14.06 6.03
C LEU A 180 15.74 -14.19 7.54
N LEU A 181 15.44 -15.40 8.04
CA LEU A 181 14.95 -15.62 9.41
C LEU A 181 16.03 -16.06 10.42
N GLY A 182 17.26 -16.34 9.98
CA GLY A 182 18.37 -16.78 10.85
C GLY A 182 19.25 -15.64 11.38
N PRO A 183 19.83 -15.72 12.59
CA PRO A 183 20.58 -14.62 13.23
C PRO A 183 21.84 -14.13 12.49
N GLN A 184 22.26 -14.79 11.40
CA GLN A 184 23.43 -14.45 10.58
C GLN A 184 23.09 -13.86 9.21
N TRP A 185 21.81 -13.60 8.92
CA TRP A 185 21.37 -13.20 7.57
C TRP A 185 22.00 -11.89 7.08
N GLN A 186 22.40 -10.99 7.99
CA GLN A 186 22.92 -9.65 7.66
C GLN A 186 24.24 -9.66 6.88
N ASP A 187 25.04 -10.71 7.04
CA ASP A 187 26.32 -10.90 6.36
C ASP A 187 26.22 -11.75 5.09
N CYS A 188 25.03 -12.28 4.78
CA CYS A 188 24.82 -13.05 3.56
C CYS A 188 25.03 -12.19 2.32
N GLU A 189 25.70 -12.76 1.33
CA GLU A 189 25.97 -12.10 0.06
C GLU A 189 24.73 -12.18 -0.86
N CYS A 190 24.41 -11.05 -1.48
CA CYS A 190 23.34 -10.86 -2.42
C CYS A 190 23.96 -10.54 -3.79
N ASP A 191 23.89 -11.50 -4.70
CA ASP A 191 24.30 -11.29 -6.08
C ASP A 191 23.18 -10.62 -6.91
N GLN A 192 23.45 -10.40 -8.19
CA GLN A 192 22.47 -9.80 -9.10
C GLN A 192 21.20 -10.63 -9.23
N ALA A 193 21.31 -11.96 -9.26
CA ALA A 193 20.16 -12.85 -9.38
C ALA A 193 19.24 -12.74 -8.15
N ALA A 194 19.82 -12.63 -6.95
CA ALA A 194 19.07 -12.43 -5.71
C ALA A 194 18.32 -11.09 -5.70
N ILE A 195 18.96 -10.00 -6.15
CA ILE A 195 18.32 -8.68 -6.23
C ILE A 195 17.25 -8.66 -7.33
N GLU A 196 17.49 -9.32 -8.46
CA GLU A 196 16.49 -9.46 -9.52
C GLU A 196 15.24 -10.22 -9.05
N ASP A 197 15.44 -11.40 -8.44
CA ASP A 197 14.35 -12.22 -7.89
C ASP A 197 13.58 -11.44 -6.83
N TRP A 198 14.29 -10.71 -5.95
CA TRP A 198 13.67 -9.83 -4.96
C TRP A 198 12.80 -8.74 -5.59
N VAL A 199 13.33 -7.98 -6.56
CA VAL A 199 12.58 -6.92 -7.25
C VAL A 199 11.39 -7.48 -8.03
N PHE A 200 11.51 -8.68 -8.57
CA PHE A 200 10.41 -9.38 -9.26
C PHE A 200 9.30 -9.79 -8.28
N ARG A 201 9.66 -10.37 -7.13
CA ARG A 201 8.71 -10.83 -6.11
C ARG A 201 8.06 -9.70 -5.32
N VAL A 202 8.75 -8.55 -5.22
CA VAL A 202 8.32 -7.41 -4.40
C VAL A 202 8.10 -6.17 -5.27
N PRO A 203 6.94 -6.06 -5.97
CA PRO A 203 6.63 -4.93 -6.83
C PRO A 203 6.72 -3.57 -6.13
N HIS A 204 6.53 -3.50 -4.82
CA HIS A 204 6.66 -2.28 -4.02
C HIS A 204 8.00 -1.59 -4.20
N VAL A 205 9.11 -2.34 -4.36
CA VAL A 205 10.44 -1.73 -4.58
C VAL A 205 10.45 -0.91 -5.86
N ALA A 206 9.91 -1.46 -6.95
CA ALA A 206 9.81 -0.77 -8.23
C ALA A 206 8.84 0.42 -8.16
N VAL A 207 7.69 0.26 -7.51
CA VAL A 207 6.72 1.35 -7.32
C VAL A 207 7.31 2.48 -6.49
N PHE A 208 8.02 2.18 -5.41
CA PHE A 208 8.65 3.17 -4.53
C PHE A 208 9.76 3.93 -5.24
N LEU A 209 10.59 3.24 -6.04
CA LEU A 209 11.58 3.91 -6.90
C LEU A 209 10.90 4.84 -7.91
N SER A 210 9.81 4.40 -8.53
CA SER A 210 9.02 5.21 -9.46
C SER A 210 8.48 6.47 -8.79
N VAL A 211 7.91 6.36 -7.58
CA VAL A 211 7.43 7.51 -6.78
C VAL A 211 8.57 8.47 -6.47
N VAL A 212 9.69 7.96 -5.95
CA VAL A 212 10.86 8.77 -5.59
C VAL A 212 11.41 9.53 -6.81
N ILE A 213 11.53 8.88 -7.96
CA ILE A 213 12.07 9.50 -9.17
C ILE A 213 11.07 10.51 -9.74
N HIS A 214 9.82 10.13 -9.97
CA HIS A 214 8.84 11.02 -10.59
C HIS A 214 8.51 12.23 -9.72
N LYS A 215 8.28 12.02 -8.42
CA LYS A 215 7.90 13.10 -7.51
C LYS A 215 9.11 13.84 -6.93
N GLY A 216 10.27 13.19 -6.86
CA GLY A 216 11.52 13.82 -6.45
C GLY A 216 12.12 14.69 -7.55
N PHE A 217 12.26 14.15 -8.76
CA PHE A 217 12.91 14.86 -9.88
C PHE A 217 11.96 15.71 -10.71
N LEU A 218 10.64 15.62 -10.44
CA LEU A 218 9.58 16.28 -11.20
C LEU A 218 9.48 15.80 -12.66
N VAL A 219 9.69 14.51 -12.88
CA VAL A 219 9.50 13.87 -14.19
C VAL A 219 8.01 13.52 -14.33
N PRO A 220 7.28 14.07 -15.30
CA PRO A 220 5.89 13.67 -15.56
C PRO A 220 5.77 12.17 -15.81
N CYS A 221 4.69 11.55 -15.33
CA CYS A 221 4.42 10.13 -15.53
C CYS A 221 2.95 9.91 -15.89
N SER A 222 2.70 9.26 -17.01
CA SER A 222 1.36 8.76 -17.36
C SER A 222 1.02 7.45 -16.65
N SER A 223 2.04 6.66 -16.25
CA SER A 223 1.86 5.31 -15.70
C SER A 223 1.80 5.21 -14.18
N LEU A 224 2.20 6.25 -13.42
CA LEU A 224 2.20 6.22 -11.96
C LEU A 224 0.87 6.76 -11.42
N ASP A 225 -0.05 5.86 -11.08
CA ASP A 225 -1.29 6.22 -10.41
C ASP A 225 -1.14 6.23 -8.89
N LEU A 226 -0.89 7.42 -8.32
CA LEU A 226 -0.80 7.59 -6.87
C LEU A 226 -2.13 7.31 -6.14
N SER A 227 -3.28 7.27 -6.82
CA SER A 227 -4.57 6.93 -6.20
C SER A 227 -4.62 5.49 -5.73
N THR A 228 -3.98 4.57 -6.46
CA THR A 228 -3.89 3.17 -6.06
C THR A 228 -2.79 2.91 -5.03
N LEU A 229 -1.82 3.82 -4.90
CA LEU A 229 -0.77 3.71 -3.88
C LEU A 229 -1.24 4.21 -2.52
N VAL A 230 -1.71 5.46 -2.49
CA VAL A 230 -2.26 6.12 -1.30
C VAL A 230 -3.71 6.45 -1.60
N PRO A 231 -4.68 5.77 -0.95
CA PRO A 231 -6.09 6.05 -1.12
C PRO A 231 -6.43 7.41 -0.54
N GLU A 232 -7.46 8.06 -1.07
CA GLU A 232 -8.06 9.23 -0.44
C GLU A 232 -8.64 8.85 0.94
N CYS A 233 -8.23 9.57 1.98
CA CYS A 233 -8.77 9.43 3.33
C CYS A 233 -10.03 10.30 3.47
N GLN A 234 -11.19 9.68 3.65
CA GLN A 234 -12.44 10.38 3.92
C GLN A 234 -12.90 10.09 5.34
N VAL A 235 -12.91 11.14 6.15
CA VAL A 235 -13.43 11.12 7.51
C VAL A 235 -14.64 12.05 7.52
N ASP A 236 -15.80 11.52 7.90
CA ASP A 236 -16.99 12.34 8.08
C ASP A 236 -16.72 13.32 9.24
N GLN A 237 -16.92 14.61 8.97
CA GLN A 237 -16.77 15.78 9.87
C GLN A 237 -15.37 16.42 9.86
N GLY A 238 -15.35 17.76 9.80
CA GLY A 238 -14.15 18.61 9.83
C GLY A 238 -13.37 18.62 11.15
N ARG A 239 -13.33 17.48 11.85
CA ARG A 239 -12.52 17.26 13.06
C ARG A 239 -11.16 16.70 12.64
N LYS A 240 -10.13 17.09 13.37
CA LYS A 240 -8.81 16.48 13.23
C LYS A 240 -8.89 15.05 13.78
N PHE A 241 -8.71 14.06 12.91
CA PHE A 241 -8.74 12.65 13.25
C PHE A 241 -7.36 12.04 13.01
N GLU A 242 -6.84 11.32 14.00
CA GLU A 242 -5.54 10.64 13.91
C GLU A 242 -5.74 9.12 13.87
N SER A 243 -5.60 8.58 12.66
CA SER A 243 -5.75 7.16 12.37
C SER A 243 -4.75 6.28 13.14
N ILE A 244 -5.16 5.06 13.50
CA ILE A 244 -4.27 3.99 13.98
C ILE A 244 -3.20 3.69 12.91
N LEU A 245 -3.59 3.74 11.63
CA LEU A 245 -2.74 3.48 10.47
C LEU A 245 -2.07 4.77 9.98
N ASP A 246 -0.75 4.70 9.81
CA ASP A 246 0.03 5.73 9.10
C ASP A 246 0.03 5.50 7.58
N VAL A 247 0.55 6.46 6.81
CA VAL A 247 0.56 6.40 5.33
C VAL A 247 1.21 5.13 4.79
N LEU A 248 2.26 4.64 5.42
CA LEU A 248 2.93 3.41 5.00
C LEU A 248 2.08 2.17 5.31
N SER A 249 1.31 2.17 6.39
CA SER A 249 0.36 1.09 6.72
C SER A 249 -0.80 1.03 5.78
N VAL A 250 -1.33 2.19 5.44
CA VAL A 250 -2.33 2.28 4.40
C VAL A 250 -1.75 1.80 3.08
N THR A 251 -0.58 2.29 2.67
CA THR A 251 0.07 1.88 1.40
C THR A 251 0.27 0.36 1.32
N TYR A 252 0.75 -0.26 2.41
CA TYR A 252 0.99 -1.70 2.47
C TYR A 252 -0.31 -2.51 2.44
N VAL A 253 -1.32 -2.15 3.22
CA VAL A 253 -2.59 -2.89 3.23
C VAL A 253 -3.35 -2.67 1.92
N ASN A 254 -3.35 -1.44 1.40
CA ASN A 254 -4.03 -1.06 0.16
C ASN A 254 -3.54 -1.87 -1.03
N SER A 255 -2.23 -2.19 -1.11
CA SER A 255 -1.70 -2.99 -2.22
C SER A 255 -2.24 -4.43 -2.27
N HIS A 256 -2.83 -4.92 -1.18
CA HIS A 256 -3.43 -6.25 -1.09
C HIS A 256 -4.95 -6.24 -1.33
N LEU A 257 -5.56 -5.05 -1.45
CA LEU A 257 -6.96 -4.91 -1.85
C LEU A 257 -7.12 -5.11 -3.36
N PRO A 258 -8.32 -5.49 -3.85
CA PRO A 258 -8.63 -5.45 -5.28
C PRO A 258 -8.42 -4.05 -5.86
N ARG A 259 -7.84 -3.94 -7.07
CA ARG A 259 -7.41 -2.65 -7.67
C ARG A 259 -8.55 -1.63 -7.73
N GLU A 260 -9.76 -2.06 -8.02
CA GLU A 260 -10.96 -1.23 -8.10
C GLU A 260 -11.41 -0.63 -6.74
N ARG A 261 -10.76 -1.02 -5.63
CA ARG A 261 -11.05 -0.54 -4.26
C ARG A 261 -9.92 0.27 -3.66
N GLN A 262 -8.80 0.42 -4.38
CA GLN A 262 -7.57 0.99 -3.85
C GLN A 262 -7.56 2.53 -3.82
N HIS A 263 -8.52 3.20 -4.45
CA HIS A 263 -8.48 4.65 -4.64
C HIS A 263 -8.98 5.48 -3.45
N ARG A 264 -9.82 4.89 -2.58
CA ARG A 264 -10.53 5.65 -1.53
C ARG A 264 -10.90 4.80 -0.33
N TRP A 265 -10.65 5.33 0.87
CA TRP A 265 -11.05 4.74 2.14
C TRP A 265 -11.93 5.71 2.93
N ARG A 266 -13.07 5.23 3.42
CA ARG A 266 -14.07 6.03 4.15
C ARG A 266 -14.23 5.49 5.57
N LEU A 267 -14.00 6.32 6.58
CA LEU A 267 -14.15 5.92 7.98
C LEU A 267 -15.62 5.63 8.28
N LEU A 268 -15.94 4.38 8.60
CA LEU A 268 -17.28 3.96 9.03
C LEU A 268 -17.43 4.07 10.54
N PHE A 269 -16.42 3.62 11.27
CA PHE A 269 -16.42 3.55 12.72
C PHE A 269 -15.03 3.86 13.26
N SER A 270 -15.00 4.51 14.42
CA SER A 270 -13.81 4.72 15.23
C SER A 270 -14.26 4.78 16.68
N SER A 271 -13.63 4.01 17.57
CA SER A 271 -13.98 4.05 18.98
C SER A 271 -13.72 5.41 19.63
N GLU A 272 -12.80 6.22 19.08
CA GLU A 272 -12.51 7.58 19.53
C GLU A 272 -13.64 8.56 19.19
N LEU A 273 -14.26 8.41 18.01
CA LEU A 273 -15.33 9.30 17.55
C LEU A 273 -16.73 8.82 17.93
N HIS A 274 -16.95 7.51 17.97
CA HIS A 274 -18.28 6.89 18.08
C HIS A 274 -18.48 6.13 19.42
N GLY A 275 -17.44 6.09 20.26
CA GLY A 275 -17.47 5.42 21.56
C GLY A 275 -17.19 3.91 21.48
N GLN A 276 -17.13 3.29 22.67
CA GLN A 276 -16.74 1.89 22.86
C GLN A 276 -17.96 0.98 23.07
N SER A 277 -18.83 0.90 22.07
CA SER A 277 -20.04 0.06 22.11
C SER A 277 -20.13 -0.85 20.89
N PHE A 278 -20.32 -2.15 21.13
CA PHE A 278 -20.49 -3.12 20.06
C PHE A 278 -21.76 -2.87 19.24
N SER A 279 -22.84 -2.40 19.87
CA SER A 279 -24.07 -2.05 19.15
C SER A 279 -23.85 -0.85 18.22
N GLN A 280 -23.05 0.14 18.62
CA GLN A 280 -22.64 1.26 17.75
C GLN A 280 -21.77 0.76 16.59
N LEU A 281 -20.78 -0.10 16.86
CA LEU A 281 -19.98 -0.74 15.83
C LEU A 281 -20.85 -1.40 14.77
N CYS A 282 -21.78 -2.28 15.18
CA CYS A 282 -22.72 -2.94 14.26
C CYS A 282 -23.51 -1.92 13.43
N GLY A 283 -24.13 -0.93 14.08
CA GLY A 283 -24.92 0.10 13.39
C GLY A 283 -24.15 0.88 12.32
N HIS A 284 -22.84 1.05 12.50
CA HIS A 284 -21.97 1.77 11.57
C HIS A 284 -21.41 0.93 10.41
N ILE A 285 -21.28 -0.40 10.56
CA ILE A 285 -20.58 -1.25 9.59
C ILE A 285 -21.50 -2.15 8.76
N THR A 286 -22.71 -2.45 9.23
CA THR A 286 -23.64 -3.35 8.54
C THR A 286 -24.12 -2.74 7.22
N HIS A 287 -24.14 -3.53 6.14
CA HIS A 287 -24.57 -3.11 4.79
C HIS A 287 -23.78 -1.94 4.18
N ARG A 288 -22.50 -1.76 4.54
CA ARG A 288 -21.64 -0.66 4.02
C ARG A 288 -20.66 -1.08 2.92
N GLY A 289 -20.74 -2.32 2.47
CA GLY A 289 -19.80 -2.89 1.50
C GLY A 289 -18.51 -3.40 2.14
N PRO A 290 -17.49 -3.69 1.31
CA PRO A 290 -16.22 -4.23 1.78
C PRO A 290 -15.49 -3.22 2.65
N CYS A 291 -14.89 -3.69 3.75
CA CYS A 291 -14.23 -2.82 4.70
C CYS A 291 -13.04 -3.49 5.40
N LEU A 292 -12.13 -2.66 5.90
CA LEU A 292 -11.03 -3.04 6.75
C LEU A 292 -11.38 -2.73 8.20
N ALA A 293 -11.30 -3.74 9.07
CA ALA A 293 -11.30 -3.53 10.52
C ALA A 293 -9.85 -3.54 11.01
N VAL A 294 -9.45 -2.53 11.80
CA VAL A 294 -8.14 -2.43 12.43
C VAL A 294 -8.31 -2.09 13.90
N LEU A 295 -7.48 -2.69 14.75
CA LEU A 295 -7.43 -2.35 16.17
C LEU A 295 -5.99 -2.34 16.68
N GLU A 296 -5.80 -1.62 17.78
CA GLU A 296 -4.53 -1.51 18.52
C GLU A 296 -4.76 -2.07 19.93
N ASP A 297 -4.08 -3.17 20.27
CA ASP A 297 -4.17 -3.76 21.60
C ASP A 297 -3.38 -2.94 22.65
N HIS A 298 -3.63 -3.19 23.93
CA HIS A 298 -2.97 -2.49 25.04
C HIS A 298 -1.46 -2.72 25.13
N ASP A 299 -0.95 -3.75 24.43
CA ASP A 299 0.48 -4.04 24.32
C ASP A 299 1.08 -3.43 23.03
N GLY A 300 0.32 -2.56 22.31
CA GLY A 300 0.76 -1.81 21.14
C GLY A 300 0.83 -2.59 19.83
N HIS A 301 0.27 -3.81 19.78
CA HIS A 301 0.17 -4.55 18.53
C HIS A 301 -0.98 -3.99 17.68
N VAL A 302 -0.72 -3.79 16.40
CA VAL A 302 -1.69 -3.28 15.43
C VAL A 302 -1.95 -4.35 14.40
N PHE A 303 -3.20 -4.76 14.27
CA PHE A 303 -3.63 -5.85 13.40
C PHE A 303 -5.11 -5.71 13.04
N GLY A 304 -5.57 -6.52 12.10
CA GLY A 304 -6.91 -6.39 11.58
C GLY A 304 -7.27 -7.43 10.53
N GLY A 305 -8.37 -7.17 9.83
CA GLY A 305 -8.83 -8.00 8.74
C GLY A 305 -9.60 -7.21 7.68
N PHE A 306 -9.53 -7.69 6.45
CA PHE A 306 -10.32 -7.23 5.32
C PHE A 306 -11.53 -8.13 5.13
N ALA A 307 -12.73 -7.53 5.22
CA ALA A 307 -13.98 -8.16 4.83
C ALA A 307 -14.30 -7.76 3.38
N SER A 308 -14.41 -8.77 2.50
CA SER A 308 -14.61 -8.58 1.06
C SER A 308 -16.06 -8.30 0.66
N CYS A 309 -17.01 -8.45 1.58
CA CYS A 309 -18.42 -8.13 1.40
C CYS A 309 -18.97 -7.32 2.59
N SER A 310 -20.20 -6.83 2.46
CA SER A 310 -20.91 -6.19 3.57
C SER A 310 -21.03 -7.12 4.77
N TRP A 311 -20.89 -6.55 5.97
CA TRP A 311 -21.27 -7.24 7.21
C TRP A 311 -22.79 -7.34 7.31
N GLU A 312 -23.28 -8.52 7.70
CA GLU A 312 -24.65 -8.76 8.13
C GLU A 312 -24.63 -9.37 9.54
N VAL A 313 -25.59 -8.97 10.37
CA VAL A 313 -25.76 -9.55 11.71
C VAL A 313 -26.56 -10.85 11.56
N LYS A 314 -25.88 -12.00 11.62
CA LYS A 314 -26.50 -13.32 11.55
C LYS A 314 -25.63 -14.39 12.25
N PRO A 315 -26.23 -15.48 12.74
CA PRO A 315 -25.51 -16.50 13.49
C PRO A 315 -24.66 -17.46 12.63
N GLN A 316 -24.45 -17.16 11.34
CA GLN A 316 -23.66 -17.98 10.42
C GLN A 316 -22.42 -17.24 9.93
N PHE A 317 -21.41 -18.00 9.52
CA PHE A 317 -20.28 -17.47 8.77
C PHE A 317 -20.73 -16.90 7.42
N GLN A 318 -20.00 -15.88 6.95
CA GLN A 318 -20.24 -15.16 5.71
C GLN A 318 -18.90 -14.78 5.05
N GLY A 319 -18.96 -14.07 3.93
CA GLY A 319 -17.79 -13.63 3.18
C GLY A 319 -17.35 -14.59 2.09
N ASP A 320 -16.23 -14.25 1.45
CA ASP A 320 -15.61 -15.05 0.40
C ASP A 320 -14.10 -15.17 0.59
N ASN A 321 -13.45 -15.88 -0.34
CA ASN A 321 -12.03 -16.16 -0.31
C ASN A 321 -11.12 -14.95 -0.55
N LYS A 322 -11.67 -13.76 -0.81
CA LYS A 322 -10.90 -12.50 -0.91
C LYS A 322 -10.69 -11.85 0.46
N CYS A 323 -11.40 -12.29 1.51
CA CYS A 323 -11.10 -11.87 2.87
C CYS A 323 -9.69 -12.28 3.28
N PHE A 324 -9.05 -11.49 4.13
CA PHE A 324 -7.74 -11.81 4.69
C PHE A 324 -7.56 -11.17 6.08
N LEU A 325 -6.64 -11.72 6.86
CA LEU A 325 -6.14 -11.07 8.08
C LEU A 325 -4.81 -10.38 7.79
N PHE A 326 -4.48 -9.35 8.57
CA PHE A 326 -3.19 -8.68 8.46
C PHE A 326 -2.65 -8.23 9.82
N SER A 327 -1.34 -8.09 9.90
CA SER A 327 -0.62 -7.47 11.00
C SER A 327 0.19 -6.28 10.51
N ILE A 328 0.40 -5.29 11.37
CA ILE A 328 1.17 -4.06 11.11
C ILE A 328 2.32 -3.89 12.11
N THR A 329 2.07 -4.20 13.39
CA THR A 329 3.06 -4.09 14.47
C THR A 329 2.95 -5.31 15.36
N PRO A 330 4.07 -5.98 15.72
CA PRO A 330 5.48 -5.60 15.48
C PRO A 330 6.03 -5.98 14.10
N ARG A 331 5.29 -6.79 13.33
CA ARG A 331 5.66 -7.21 11.97
C ARG A 331 4.48 -6.99 11.03
N MET A 332 4.77 -6.70 9.78
CA MET A 332 3.76 -6.59 8.73
C MET A 332 3.61 -7.92 8.04
N ALA A 333 2.37 -8.37 7.85
CA ALA A 333 2.08 -9.56 7.05
C ALA A 333 0.62 -9.54 6.62
N VAL A 334 0.32 -10.26 5.54
CA VAL A 334 -1.04 -10.52 5.07
C VAL A 334 -1.24 -12.03 4.99
N TYR A 335 -2.37 -12.49 5.52
CA TYR A 335 -2.72 -13.90 5.69
C TYR A 335 -4.01 -14.18 4.91
N THR A 336 -3.86 -14.76 3.71
CA THR A 336 -4.97 -15.09 2.82
C THR A 336 -5.57 -16.46 3.14
N HIS A 337 -6.73 -16.75 2.58
CA HIS A 337 -7.41 -18.03 2.82
C HIS A 337 -6.55 -19.25 2.47
N THR A 338 -6.72 -20.33 3.22
CA THR A 338 -6.07 -21.64 3.00
C THR A 338 -6.85 -22.55 2.07
N GLY A 339 -8.15 -22.26 1.88
CA GLY A 339 -9.09 -23.16 1.20
C GLY A 339 -9.58 -24.33 2.07
N TYR A 340 -9.20 -24.39 3.34
CA TYR A 340 -9.61 -25.49 4.24
C TYR A 340 -11.09 -25.41 4.65
N ASN A 341 -11.63 -24.21 4.82
CA ASN A 341 -13.03 -23.94 5.14
C ASN A 341 -13.46 -22.58 4.56
N ASP A 342 -14.74 -22.24 4.75
CA ASP A 342 -15.38 -20.99 4.31
C ASP A 342 -15.74 -20.06 5.48
N HIS A 343 -15.08 -20.21 6.63
CA HIS A 343 -15.32 -19.44 7.85
C HIS A 343 -14.66 -18.05 7.83
N TYR A 344 -14.87 -17.28 6.76
CA TYR A 344 -14.10 -16.05 6.51
C TYR A 344 -14.42 -14.93 7.51
N MET A 345 -15.69 -14.61 7.69
CA MET A 345 -16.15 -13.55 8.57
C MET A 345 -17.43 -13.96 9.30
N TYR A 346 -17.63 -13.41 10.49
CA TYR A 346 -18.72 -13.73 11.39
C TYR A 346 -19.13 -12.46 12.14
N LEU A 347 -20.42 -12.14 12.16
CA LEU A 347 -20.93 -11.02 12.96
C LEU A 347 -22.29 -11.41 13.51
N ASN A 348 -22.40 -11.46 14.82
CA ASN A 348 -23.63 -11.83 15.49
C ASN A 348 -23.86 -10.97 16.74
N HIS A 349 -25.13 -10.74 17.08
CA HIS A 349 -25.54 -9.91 18.18
C HIS A 349 -26.94 -10.33 18.68
N GLY A 350 -27.15 -10.30 20.01
CA GLY A 350 -28.46 -10.56 20.62
C GLY A 350 -28.90 -12.03 20.67
N GLN A 351 -28.00 -12.99 20.41
CA GLN A 351 -28.30 -14.43 20.51
C GLN A 351 -27.95 -15.00 21.90
N GLN A 352 -28.69 -16.00 22.37
CA GLN A 352 -28.44 -16.60 23.69
C GLN A 352 -27.44 -17.77 23.65
N THR A 353 -27.48 -18.57 22.58
CA THR A 353 -26.76 -19.85 22.49
C THR A 353 -25.56 -19.81 21.56
N ILE A 354 -25.44 -18.75 20.77
CA ILE A 354 -24.41 -18.59 19.75
C ILE A 354 -23.56 -17.35 20.10
N PRO A 355 -22.23 -17.40 19.99
CA PRO A 355 -21.36 -16.29 20.37
C PRO A 355 -21.77 -14.96 19.74
N ASN A 356 -21.82 -13.88 20.52
CA ASN A 356 -22.07 -12.53 20.02
C ASN A 356 -20.75 -11.78 19.92
N GLY A 357 -20.49 -11.18 18.78
CA GLY A 357 -19.20 -10.55 18.49
C GLY A 357 -18.92 -10.51 16.99
N LEU A 358 -17.75 -9.98 16.66
CA LEU A 358 -17.19 -9.93 15.32
C LEU A 358 -15.99 -10.88 15.26
N GLY A 359 -16.04 -11.87 14.37
CA GLY A 359 -15.00 -12.86 14.19
C GLY A 359 -14.51 -12.91 12.74
N MET A 360 -13.24 -13.23 12.54
CA MET A 360 -12.66 -13.51 11.23
C MET A 360 -11.71 -14.71 11.30
N GLY A 361 -12.01 -15.72 10.49
CA GLY A 361 -11.22 -16.94 10.32
C GLY A 361 -11.23 -17.87 11.52
N GLY A 362 -11.23 -19.17 11.30
CA GLY A 362 -11.17 -20.19 12.35
C GLY A 362 -12.53 -20.84 12.57
N GLN A 363 -12.95 -20.96 13.82
CA GLN A 363 -14.26 -21.49 14.22
C GLN A 363 -14.71 -20.80 15.49
N HIS A 364 -15.95 -21.05 15.93
CA HIS A 364 -16.44 -20.56 17.22
C HIS A 364 -15.43 -20.85 18.34
N ASP A 365 -15.19 -19.86 19.20
CA ASP A 365 -14.21 -19.85 20.29
C ASP A 365 -12.73 -19.95 19.90
N TYR A 366 -12.40 -20.07 18.61
CA TYR A 366 -11.03 -20.20 18.08
C TYR A 366 -10.85 -19.36 16.82
N PHE A 367 -11.20 -18.07 16.90
CA PHE A 367 -11.05 -17.17 15.76
C PHE A 367 -9.61 -16.68 15.62
N GLY A 368 -9.15 -16.46 14.39
CA GLY A 368 -7.89 -15.78 14.09
C GLY A 368 -7.92 -14.32 14.59
N LEU A 369 -9.09 -13.68 14.49
CA LEU A 369 -9.40 -12.39 15.09
C LEU A 369 -10.84 -12.41 15.65
N TRP A 370 -10.99 -12.12 16.94
CA TRP A 370 -12.28 -11.95 17.61
C TRP A 370 -12.35 -10.63 18.35
N VAL A 371 -13.46 -9.93 18.19
CA VAL A 371 -13.92 -8.81 19.01
C VAL A 371 -15.22 -9.22 19.69
N ASP A 372 -15.20 -9.17 21.02
CA ASP A 372 -16.33 -9.58 21.85
C ASP A 372 -17.47 -8.55 21.81
N VAL A 373 -18.70 -9.00 22.08
CA VAL A 373 -19.85 -8.11 22.30
C VAL A 373 -19.61 -7.15 23.47
N ASP A 374 -18.86 -7.59 24.49
CA ASP A 374 -18.27 -6.72 25.50
C ASP A 374 -17.08 -5.98 24.89
N PHE A 375 -17.38 -4.92 24.12
CA PHE A 375 -16.40 -4.11 23.40
C PHE A 375 -15.13 -3.83 24.23
N GLY A 376 -13.96 -3.91 23.59
CA GLY A 376 -12.65 -3.75 24.21
C GLY A 376 -12.04 -5.06 24.74
N LYS A 377 -12.71 -6.20 24.54
CA LYS A 377 -12.15 -7.55 24.73
C LYS A 377 -12.07 -8.28 23.39
N GLY A 378 -11.02 -9.06 23.21
CA GLY A 378 -10.85 -9.87 22.02
C GLY A 378 -9.96 -11.08 22.25
N HIS A 379 -9.85 -11.92 21.22
CA HIS A 379 -8.87 -12.98 21.19
C HIS A 379 -8.32 -13.22 19.78
N SER A 380 -7.11 -13.75 19.70
CA SER A 380 -6.48 -14.25 18.48
C SER A 380 -5.97 -15.66 18.79
N LYS A 381 -6.81 -16.65 18.53
CA LYS A 381 -6.55 -18.05 18.88
C LYS A 381 -6.11 -18.82 17.64
N ALA A 382 -4.79 -18.92 17.49
CA ALA A 382 -4.14 -19.51 16.33
C ALA A 382 -3.06 -20.51 16.77
N LYS A 383 -3.43 -21.61 17.44
CA LYS A 383 -2.49 -22.66 17.86
C LYS A 383 -2.64 -23.91 16.98
N PRO A 384 -1.67 -24.25 16.09
CA PRO A 384 -0.44 -23.51 15.76
C PRO A 384 -0.65 -22.32 14.81
N THR A 385 -1.71 -22.35 14.00
CA THR A 385 -2.16 -21.25 13.13
C THR A 385 -3.68 -21.29 12.99
N CYS A 386 -4.30 -20.18 12.56
CA CYS A 386 -5.71 -20.14 12.20
C CYS A 386 -5.98 -21.05 10.99
N THR A 387 -7.00 -21.91 11.05
CA THR A 387 -7.30 -22.87 9.97
C THR A 387 -7.73 -22.18 8.67
N THR A 388 -8.45 -21.07 8.74
CA THR A 388 -8.97 -20.35 7.56
C THR A 388 -7.91 -19.53 6.85
N TYR A 389 -7.01 -18.86 7.58
CA TYR A 389 -6.06 -17.89 7.02
C TYR A 389 -4.59 -18.26 7.17
N ASN A 390 -4.28 -19.37 7.88
CA ASN A 390 -2.93 -19.73 8.30
C ASN A 390 -2.20 -18.59 9.04
N SER A 391 -2.94 -17.65 9.61
CA SER A 391 -2.35 -16.57 10.41
C SER A 391 -1.82 -17.14 11.73
N PRO A 392 -0.70 -16.61 12.24
CA PRO A 392 -0.31 -16.83 13.63
C PRO A 392 -1.23 -16.03 14.56
N GLN A 393 -0.92 -16.05 15.86
CA GLN A 393 -1.50 -15.08 16.79
C GLN A 393 -1.12 -13.66 16.35
N LEU A 394 -2.12 -12.80 16.14
CA LEU A 394 -1.93 -11.43 15.66
C LEU A 394 -1.65 -10.44 16.80
N SER A 395 -2.27 -10.69 17.95
CA SER A 395 -2.15 -9.90 19.17
C SER A 395 -0.92 -10.27 20.00
N ALA A 396 -0.56 -9.43 20.98
CA ALA A 396 0.54 -9.75 21.91
C ALA A 396 0.26 -11.01 22.75
N LYS A 397 -1.01 -11.22 23.10
CA LYS A 397 -1.50 -12.32 23.93
C LYS A 397 -2.73 -12.96 23.28
N GLU A 398 -2.94 -14.25 23.50
CA GLU A 398 -4.09 -14.99 22.95
C GLU A 398 -5.41 -14.28 23.26
N HIS A 399 -5.60 -13.83 24.50
CA HIS A 399 -6.66 -12.94 24.91
C HIS A 399 -6.10 -11.54 25.11
N PHE A 400 -6.72 -10.54 24.50
CA PHE A 400 -6.25 -9.16 24.52
C PHE A 400 -7.34 -8.17 24.90
N ARG A 401 -6.89 -6.97 25.29
CA ARG A 401 -7.72 -5.80 25.55
C ARG A 401 -7.31 -4.69 24.60
N PHE A 402 -8.27 -3.86 24.20
CA PHE A 402 -8.04 -2.76 23.27
C PHE A 402 -9.00 -1.60 23.56
N ASP A 403 -8.57 -0.38 23.27
CA ASP A 403 -9.42 0.81 23.35
C ASP A 403 -9.66 1.46 21.99
N ARG A 404 -8.75 1.22 21.03
CA ARG A 404 -8.73 1.83 19.71
C ARG A 404 -9.09 0.80 18.66
N MET A 405 -10.18 1.06 17.95
CA MET A 405 -10.61 0.29 16.80
C MET A 405 -11.17 1.23 15.75
N GLU A 406 -10.84 0.97 14.48
CA GLU A 406 -11.36 1.69 13.33
C GLU A 406 -11.90 0.69 12.30
N VAL A 407 -12.94 1.09 11.59
CA VAL A 407 -13.44 0.36 10.43
C VAL A 407 -13.55 1.30 9.24
N TRP A 408 -12.92 0.91 8.14
CA TRP A 408 -12.79 1.72 6.92
C TRP A 408 -13.47 1.00 5.74
N ALA A 409 -14.51 1.59 5.15
CA ALA A 409 -15.03 1.12 3.87
C ALA A 409 -14.01 1.41 2.76
N VAL A 410 -13.82 0.47 1.84
CA VAL A 410 -12.84 0.61 0.75
C VAL A 410 -13.53 0.65 -0.62
N GLY A 411 -13.03 1.54 -1.49
CA GLY A 411 -13.60 1.81 -2.79
C GLY A 411 -14.84 2.71 -2.74
N ASP A 412 -15.60 2.69 -3.82
CA ASP A 412 -16.79 3.52 -3.95
C ASP A 412 -17.92 3.03 -3.04
N PRO A 413 -18.77 3.95 -2.53
CA PRO A 413 -19.99 3.58 -1.86
C PRO A 413 -20.80 2.66 -2.76
N LEU A 414 -21.31 1.58 -2.18
CA LEU A 414 -22.46 0.91 -2.76
C LEU A 414 -23.56 1.98 -2.87
N GLU A 415 -24.05 2.22 -4.07
CA GLU A 415 -25.28 2.98 -4.23
C GLU A 415 -26.32 2.32 -3.33
N PRO A 416 -26.96 3.07 -2.42
CA PRO A 416 -27.99 2.47 -1.61
C PRO A 416 -29.06 1.93 -2.56
N GLU A 417 -29.47 0.67 -2.38
CA GLU A 417 -30.55 0.05 -3.16
C GLU A 417 -31.87 0.87 -3.12
N LEU A 418 -31.96 1.84 -2.20
CA LEU A 418 -32.99 2.89 -2.19
C LEU A 418 -33.08 3.72 -3.48
N ALA A 419 -32.01 3.85 -4.27
CA ALA A 419 -32.06 4.54 -5.57
C ALA A 419 -32.78 3.72 -6.67
N LYS A 420 -32.99 2.41 -6.45
CA LYS A 420 -33.81 1.56 -7.34
C LYS A 420 -35.23 1.35 -6.83
N SER A 421 -35.57 1.85 -5.65
CA SER A 421 -36.93 1.85 -5.12
C SER A 421 -37.51 3.26 -5.11
N ASN A 422 -37.94 3.74 -6.28
CA ASN A 422 -38.93 4.83 -6.37
C ASN A 422 -40.33 4.39 -5.86
N LYS A 423 -40.46 3.25 -5.19
CA LYS A 423 -41.71 2.77 -4.59
C LYS A 423 -41.81 3.31 -3.17
N SER A 424 -42.91 4.00 -2.89
CA SER A 424 -43.19 4.52 -1.56
C SER A 424 -43.33 3.36 -0.57
N ILE A 425 -42.97 3.56 0.70
CA ILE A 425 -43.29 2.62 1.79
C ILE A 425 -44.80 2.26 1.80
N LEU A 426 -45.66 3.18 1.36
CA LEU A 426 -47.10 2.97 1.24
C LEU A 426 -47.53 2.06 0.07
N ASP A 427 -46.60 1.70 -0.81
CA ASP A 427 -46.79 0.75 -1.92
C ASP A 427 -46.26 -0.66 -1.56
N VAL A 428 -45.40 -0.76 -0.54
CA VAL A 428 -44.78 -2.01 -0.09
C VAL A 428 -45.50 -2.62 1.13
N ASP A 429 -46.12 -1.79 1.96
CA ASP A 429 -46.77 -2.21 3.21
C ASP A 429 -48.30 -1.89 3.23
N PRO A 430 -49.17 -2.91 3.08
CA PRO A 430 -50.63 -2.75 3.11
C PRO A 430 -51.18 -2.42 4.51
N GLU A 431 -50.47 -2.74 5.59
CA GLU A 431 -50.89 -2.41 6.96
C GLU A 431 -50.63 -0.93 7.26
N ALA A 432 -49.49 -0.40 6.82
CA ALA A 432 -49.20 1.04 6.89
C ALA A 432 -50.21 1.87 6.07
N ARG A 433 -50.68 1.32 4.94
CA ARG A 433 -51.75 1.93 4.14
C ARG A 433 -53.08 1.98 4.90
N ALA A 434 -53.49 0.87 5.51
CA ALA A 434 -54.73 0.79 6.27
C ALA A 434 -54.75 1.74 7.48
N LEU A 435 -53.63 1.85 8.20
CA LEU A 435 -53.49 2.76 9.35
C LEU A 435 -53.62 4.24 8.96
N LEU A 436 -53.09 4.62 7.80
CA LEU A 436 -53.17 5.99 7.29
C LEU A 436 -54.60 6.37 6.89
N GLU A 437 -55.33 5.47 6.24
CA GLU A 437 -56.74 5.63 5.89
C GLU A 437 -57.64 5.73 7.13
N ILE A 438 -57.39 4.90 8.16
CA ILE A 438 -58.10 4.93 9.44
C ILE A 438 -57.85 6.24 10.22
N SER A 439 -56.68 6.85 10.06
CA SER A 439 -56.33 8.12 10.72
C SER A 439 -56.98 9.38 10.10
N GLY A 440 -57.75 9.23 9.02
CA GLY A 440 -58.44 10.33 8.34
C GLY A 440 -57.53 11.28 7.56
N ARG A 441 -56.29 10.88 7.29
CA ARG A 441 -55.32 11.66 6.49
C ARG A 441 -55.38 11.25 5.03
N THR A 442 -55.57 12.21 4.13
CA THR A 442 -55.61 11.97 2.68
C THR A 442 -54.21 11.91 2.07
N ARG A 443 -54.06 11.06 1.04
CA ARG A 443 -52.81 10.89 0.28
C ARG A 443 -52.61 12.08 -0.67
N HIS A 444 -51.71 13.00 -0.35
CA HIS A 444 -51.42 14.15 -1.22
C HIS A 444 -50.49 13.84 -2.41
N SER A 445 -49.96 12.62 -2.52
CA SER A 445 -48.97 12.22 -3.52
C SER A 445 -49.53 11.36 -4.66
N GLU A 446 -50.84 11.16 -4.76
CA GLU A 446 -51.45 10.23 -5.73
C GLU A 446 -51.49 10.79 -7.17
N GLY A 447 -51.38 12.12 -7.34
CA GLY A 447 -51.41 12.80 -8.65
C GLY A 447 -50.06 13.29 -9.19
N LEU A 448 -48.94 13.00 -8.52
CA LEU A 448 -47.58 13.43 -8.92
C LEU A 448 -46.68 12.25 -9.31
N ARG A 449 -47.26 11.05 -9.49
CA ARG A 449 -46.49 9.83 -9.81
C ARG A 449 -46.42 9.66 -11.31
N GLU A 450 -45.21 9.46 -11.84
CA GLU A 450 -45.02 8.92 -13.18
C GLU A 450 -45.60 7.50 -13.23
N ALA A 451 -46.33 7.17 -14.30
CA ALA A 451 -46.95 5.86 -14.46
C ALA A 451 -45.86 4.78 -14.51
N PRO A 452 -46.08 3.61 -13.88
CA PRO A 452 -45.12 2.52 -13.96
C PRO A 452 -45.00 2.05 -15.42
N GLU A 453 -43.77 1.96 -15.93
CA GLU A 453 -43.50 1.23 -17.16
C GLU A 453 -43.82 -0.25 -16.91
N ASP A 454 -44.81 -0.77 -17.64
CA ASP A 454 -45.18 -2.17 -17.62
C ASP A 454 -44.02 -3.04 -18.12
N GLN A 455 -43.52 -3.94 -17.26
CA GLN A 455 -42.86 -5.20 -17.64
C GLN A 455 -43.18 -6.31 -16.64
#